data_AF-A0A3P1YF47-F1
#
_entry.id   AF-A0A3P1YF47-F1
#
_cell.length_a   1.000
_cell.length_b   1.000
_cell.length_c   1.000
_cell.angle_alpha   90.00
_cell.angle_beta   90.00
_cell.angle_gamma   90.00
#
_symmetry.space_group_name_H-M   'P 1'
#
loop_
_entity.id
_entity.type
_entity.pdbx_description
1 polymer ?
#
loop_
_entity_poly.entity_id
_entity_poly.type
_entity_poly.pdbx_seq_one_letter_code
_entity_poly.pdbx_strand_id
1 'polypeptide(L)' 'MVTTPLTYIHGVPVYRRVIRRLPANGRLAPRAKALRKAGILSEILFWKQVHKGRFHGIDFDRQRVIGNYIVDF' A
#
# COMPACT_ATOMS: atom_id res chain seq x y z
N MET A 1 -9.68 8.40 24.47
CA MET A 1 -9.50 6.99 24.12
C MET A 1 -8.07 6.81 23.66
N VAL A 2 -7.28 5.95 24.31
CA VAL A 2 -5.90 5.68 23.89
C VAL A 2 -5.95 4.77 22.66
N THR A 3 -5.40 5.22 21.54
CA THR A 3 -5.28 4.37 20.34
C THR A 3 -4.15 3.37 20.55
N THR A 4 -4.46 2.08 20.50
CA THR A 4 -3.46 1.00 20.55
C THR A 4 -2.65 0.97 19.24
N PRO A 5 -1.31 0.91 19.28
CA PRO A 5 -0.49 0.72 18.09
C PRO A 5 -0.83 -0.60 17.38
N LEU A 6 -0.81 -0.59 16.05
CA LEU A 6 -0.93 -1.80 15.23
C LEU A 6 0.32 -2.67 15.38
N THR A 7 1.49 -2.04 15.36
CA THR A 7 2.81 -2.70 15.47
C THR A 7 3.85 -1.66 15.86
N TYR A 8 5.09 -2.11 16.11
CA TYR A 8 6.26 -1.26 16.32
C TYR A 8 7.32 -1.61 15.28
N ILE A 9 7.89 -0.59 14.63
CA ILE A 9 8.99 -0.74 13.68
C ILE A 9 10.17 0.06 14.22
N HIS A 10 11.26 -0.63 14.58
CA HIS A 10 12.44 -0.02 15.23
C HIS A 10 12.10 0.85 16.46
N GLY A 11 11.14 0.41 17.27
CA GLY A 11 10.67 1.15 18.45
C GLY A 11 9.67 2.28 18.15
N VAL A 12 9.41 2.58 16.87
CA VAL A 12 8.41 3.59 16.47
C VAL A 12 7.03 2.93 16.37
N PRO A 13 6.01 3.40 17.11
CA PRO A 13 4.66 2.86 17.01
C PRO A 13 4.01 3.25 15.68
N VAL A 14 3.43 2.27 15.00
CA VAL A 14 2.63 2.47 13.79
C VAL A 14 1.16 2.27 14.14
N TYR A 15 0.32 3.25 13.79
CA TYR A 15 -1.11 3.21 14.08
C TYR A 15 -1.91 2.92 12.82
N ARG A 16 -2.93 2.07 12.95
CA ARG A 16 -3.88 1.84 11.86
C ARG A 16 -4.77 3.07 11.69
N ARG A 17 -4.64 3.77 10.57
CA ARG A 17 -5.59 4.81 10.16
C ARG A 17 -6.62 4.21 9.21
N VAL A 18 -7.87 4.10 9.66
CA VAL A 18 -8.97 3.63 8.81
C VAL A 18 -9.47 4.80 7.97
N ILE A 19 -9.22 4.74 6.65
CA ILE A 19 -9.74 5.71 5.69
C ILE A 19 -10.92 5.04 4.96
N ARG A 20 -12.15 5.48 5.24
CA ARG A 20 -13.37 4.85 4.69
C ARG A 20 -13.49 5.01 3.18
N ARG A 21 -13.04 6.14 2.63
CA ARG A 21 -13.08 6.43 1.19
C ARG A 21 -11.85 7.24 0.80
N LEU A 22 -10.99 6.64 -0.01
CA LEU A 22 -9.90 7.36 -0.67
C LEU A 22 -10.42 7.99 -1.97
N PRO A 23 -10.13 9.26 -2.26
CA PRO A 23 -10.41 9.83 -3.57
C PRO A 23 -9.58 9.08 -4.62
N ALA A 24 -10.16 8.80 -5.79
CA ALA A 24 -9.45 8.11 -6.85
C ALA A 24 -9.92 8.60 -8.22
N ASN A 25 -8.98 9.05 -9.05
CA ASN A 25 -9.25 9.40 -10.43
C ASN A 25 -9.37 8.12 -11.28
N GLY A 26 -10.60 7.78 -11.68
CA GLY A 26 -10.88 6.58 -12.48
C GLY A 26 -10.11 6.51 -13.80
N ARG A 27 -9.69 7.65 -14.37
CA ARG A 27 -8.89 7.70 -15.61
C ARG A 27 -7.52 7.05 -15.45
N LEU A 28 -6.99 6.98 -14.23
CA LEU A 28 -5.69 6.36 -13.94
C LEU A 28 -5.78 4.85 -13.71
N ALA A 29 -6.98 4.29 -13.52
CA ALA A 29 -7.14 2.87 -13.22
C ALA A 29 -6.56 1.93 -14.30
N PRO A 30 -6.73 2.19 -15.62
CA PRO A 30 -6.09 1.37 -16.66
C PRO A 30 -4.57 1.41 -16.56
N ARG A 31 -3.98 2.59 -16.36
CA ARG A 31 -2.53 2.77 -16.21
C ARG A 31 -2.00 2.04 -14.97
N ALA A 32 -2.68 2.14 -13.84
CA ALA A 32 -2.31 1.41 -12.63
C ALA A 32 -2.36 -0.12 -12.81
N LYS A 33 -3.29 -0.64 -13.63
CA LYS A 33 -3.32 -2.07 -13.99
C LYS A 33 -2.15 -2.45 -14.91
N ALA A 34 -1.81 -1.59 -15.87
CA ALA A 34 -0.68 -1.80 -16.76
C ALA A 34 0.65 -1.85 -15.99
N LEU A 35 0.87 -0.91 -15.05
CA LEU A 35 2.07 -0.88 -14.20
C LEU A 35 2.24 -2.17 -13.38
N ARG A 36 1.15 -2.72 -12.81
CA ARG A 36 1.20 -4.01 -12.10
C ARG A 36 1.70 -5.16 -12.99
N LYS A 37 1.40 -5.11 -14.29
CA LYS A 37 1.74 -6.14 -15.30
C LYS A 37 3.08 -5.89 -15.99
N ALA A 38 3.69 -4.72 -15.82
CA ALA A 38 4.96 -4.37 -16.46
C ALA A 38 6.12 -5.30 -16.02
N GLY A 39 5.99 -5.95 -14.85
CA GLY A 39 6.89 -7.02 -14.44
C GLY A 39 8.27 -6.53 -13.97
N ILE A 40 8.36 -5.29 -13.47
CA ILE A 40 9.60 -4.72 -12.94
C ILE A 40 10.12 -5.59 -11.78
N LEU A 41 11.34 -6.11 -11.90
CA LEU A 41 11.90 -7.09 -10.96
C LEU A 41 11.97 -6.55 -9.53
N SER A 42 12.42 -5.31 -9.33
CA SER A 42 12.51 -4.68 -8.00
C SER A 42 11.16 -4.60 -7.31
N GLU A 43 10.10 -4.21 -8.04
CA GLU A 43 8.74 -4.19 -7.50
C GLU A 43 8.22 -5.59 -7.18
N ILE A 44 8.49 -6.58 -8.03
CA ILE A 44 8.08 -7.97 -7.80
C ILE A 44 8.73 -8.50 -6.51
N LEU A 45 10.03 -8.27 -6.35
CA LEU A 45 10.77 -8.71 -5.17
C LEU A 45 10.24 -8.01 -3.91
N PHE A 46 10.05 -6.68 -3.95
CA PHE A 46 9.49 -5.95 -2.83
C PHE A 46 8.08 -6.44 -2.47
N TRP A 47 7.19 -6.59 -3.46
CA TRP A 47 5.82 -7.05 -3.25
C TRP A 47 5.77 -8.41 -2.55
N LYS A 48 6.62 -9.36 -2.95
CA LYS A 48 6.73 -10.70 -2.30
C LYS A 48 7.09 -10.62 -0.81
N GLN A 49 7.82 -9.57 -0.40
CA GLN A 49 8.22 -9.38 0.99
C GLN A 49 7.12 -8.73 1.83
N VAL A 50 6.29 -7.87 1.24
CA VAL A 50 5.33 -7.05 2.02
C VAL A 50 3.88 -7.53 1.96
N HIS A 51 3.48 -8.23 0.89
CA HIS A 51 2.06 -8.59 0.69
C HIS A 51 1.53 -9.56 1.75
N LYS A 52 0.19 -9.65 1.90
CA LYS A 52 -0.48 -10.62 2.79
C LYS A 52 -0.02 -10.53 4.26
N GLY A 53 0.25 -9.32 4.75
CA GLY A 53 0.67 -9.11 6.14
C GLY A 53 2.08 -9.63 6.46
N ARG A 54 2.88 -10.01 5.46
CA ARG A 54 4.23 -10.55 5.67
C ARG A 54 5.18 -9.55 6.34
N PHE A 55 4.95 -8.25 6.12
CA PHE A 55 5.70 -7.19 6.75
C PHE A 55 4.93 -6.62 7.94
N HIS A 56 5.37 -6.97 9.17
CA HIS A 56 4.80 -6.48 10.44
C HIS A 56 3.27 -6.62 10.59
N GLY A 57 2.62 -7.55 9.87
CA GLY A 57 1.15 -7.70 9.89
C GLY A 57 0.39 -6.57 9.19
N ILE A 58 1.08 -5.74 8.41
CA ILE A 58 0.50 -4.60 7.68
C ILE A 58 0.00 -5.07 6.30
N ASP A 59 -1.19 -4.60 5.93
CA ASP A 59 -1.73 -4.82 4.59
C ASP A 59 -1.20 -3.75 3.63
N PHE A 60 -0.60 -4.18 2.54
CA PHE A 60 -0.05 -3.31 1.51
C PHE A 60 -0.93 -3.35 0.28
N ASP A 61 -1.19 -2.19 -0.30
CA ASP A 61 -1.63 -2.11 -1.68
C ASP A 61 -0.41 -2.02 -2.59
N ARG A 62 -0.61 -2.28 -3.88
CA ARG A 62 0.41 -2.01 -4.90
C ARG A 62 -0.23 -1.25 -6.05
N GLN A 63 0.36 -0.17 -6.53
CA GLN A 63 -0.12 0.66 -7.63
C GLN A 63 -1.56 1.16 -7.39
N ARG A 64 -1.84 1.71 -6.19
CA ARG A 64 -3.16 2.22 -5.78
C ARG A 64 -3.34 3.64 -6.32
N VAL A 65 -4.51 3.94 -6.88
CA VAL A 65 -4.85 5.32 -7.26
C VAL A 65 -5.31 6.08 -6.02
N ILE A 66 -4.65 7.20 -5.72
CA ILE A 66 -5.01 8.12 -4.63
C ILE A 66 -5.02 9.54 -5.20
N GLY A 67 -6.18 10.18 -5.23
CA GLY A 67 -6.40 11.44 -5.92
C GLY A 67 -6.05 11.32 -7.40
N ASN A 68 -5.12 12.16 -7.86
CA ASN A 68 -4.60 12.18 -9.23
C ASN A 68 -3.24 11.48 -9.37
N TYR A 69 -2.87 10.63 -8.40
CA TYR A 69 -1.60 9.92 -8.39
C TYR A 69 -1.82 8.41 -8.41
N ILE A 70 -0.83 7.69 -8.94
CA ILE A 70 -0.68 6.24 -8.75
C ILE A 70 0.47 6.07 -7.76
N VAL A 71 0.17 5.48 -6.60
CA VAL A 71 1.14 5.22 -5.54
C VAL A 71 1.61 3.79 -5.65
N ASP A 72 2.94 3.57 -5.67
CA ASP A 72 3.53 2.26 -5.92
C ASP A 72 3.22 1.23 -4.83
N PHE A 73 3.32 1.59 -3.55
CA PHE A 73 3.02 0.75 -2.37
C PHE A 73 2.36 1.56 -1.24
#